data_AF-A0A2V6D4U9-F1
#
_entry.id   AF-A0A2V6D4U9-F1
#
_cell.length_a   1.000
_cell.length_b   1.000
_cell.length_c   1.000
_cell.angle_alpha   90.00
_cell.angle_beta   90.00
_cell.angle_gamma   90.00
#
_symmetry.space_group_name_H-M   'P 1'
#
loop_
_entity.id
_entity.type
_entity.pdbx_description
1 polymer ?
#
loop_
_entity_poly.entity_id
_entity_poly.type
_entity_poly.pdbx_seq_one_letter_code
_entity_poly.pdbx_strand_id
1 'polypeptide(L)'
;NPTQQVSEPATSSWGDQGFLDVWLDQKCGWIYPHLFTANTRMGTLAKLRGQKATANDERILRQLARELLLAQSSDWAFLIRNDTAKNYATKRVTDHLSRFAKLADQFDRRKVDRDFLAQCEAQDNLFPNVDWRHFL
;
A
#
# COMPACT_ATOMS: atom_id res chain seq x y z
N ASN A 1 14.36 -30.64 -28.24
CA ASN A 1 14.32 -29.23 -28.66
C ASN A 1 15.12 -28.36 -27.70
N PRO A 2 16.46 -28.37 -27.76
CA PRO A 2 17.27 -27.65 -26.79
C PRO A 2 17.87 -26.40 -27.43
N THR A 3 17.23 -25.26 -27.23
CA THR A 3 17.87 -23.95 -27.17
C THR A 3 16.81 -22.96 -26.71
N GLN A 4 16.61 -22.86 -25.40
CA GLN A 4 15.89 -21.71 -24.87
C GLN A 4 16.80 -20.49 -25.04
N GLN A 5 16.30 -19.46 -25.72
CA GLN A 5 17.03 -18.22 -25.92
C GLN A 5 17.18 -17.49 -24.59
N VAL A 6 18.42 -17.14 -24.24
CA VAL A 6 18.70 -16.24 -23.12
C VAL A 6 18.52 -14.81 -23.61
N SER A 7 17.85 -13.97 -22.83
CA SER A 7 17.58 -12.57 -23.18
C SER A 7 17.51 -11.70 -21.93
N GLU A 8 17.80 -10.42 -22.07
CA GLU A 8 17.70 -9.40 -21.03
C GLU A 8 16.55 -8.43 -21.38
N PRO A 9 15.40 -8.50 -20.69
CA PRO A 9 14.27 -7.65 -20.99
C PRO A 9 14.56 -6.17 -20.67
N ALA A 10 14.18 -5.27 -21.56
CA ALA A 10 14.13 -3.85 -21.27
C ALA A 10 12.94 -3.51 -20.36
N THR A 11 13.04 -2.39 -19.62
CA THR A 11 11.91 -1.87 -18.84
C THR A 11 10.75 -1.57 -19.76
N SER A 12 9.64 -2.28 -19.56
CA SER A 12 8.44 -2.16 -20.37
C SER A 12 7.22 -2.60 -19.56
N SER A 13 6.05 -2.27 -20.07
CA SER A 13 4.78 -2.79 -19.58
C SER A 13 3.96 -3.30 -20.76
N TRP A 14 2.85 -3.98 -20.46
CA TRP A 14 1.81 -4.29 -21.43
C TRP A 14 0.74 -3.18 -21.56
N GLY A 15 1.01 -2.00 -21.00
CA GLY A 15 0.14 -0.82 -21.06
C GLY A 15 0.32 0.00 -22.34
N ASP A 16 -0.21 1.23 -22.34
CA ASP A 16 -0.12 2.14 -23.48
C ASP A 16 1.35 2.37 -23.89
N GLN A 17 1.60 2.21 -25.19
CA GLN A 17 2.92 2.31 -25.83
C GLN A 17 4.03 1.43 -25.22
N GLY A 18 3.69 0.47 -24.37
CA GLY A 18 4.66 -0.39 -23.69
C GLY A 18 5.46 0.28 -22.57
N PHE A 19 5.07 1.47 -22.12
CA PHE A 19 5.77 2.25 -21.09
C PHE A 19 4.98 2.32 -19.77
N LEU A 20 5.49 3.07 -18.80
CA LEU A 20 4.91 3.18 -17.45
C LEU A 20 3.92 4.35 -17.30
N ASP A 21 3.75 5.17 -18.35
CA ASP A 21 2.94 6.40 -18.34
C ASP A 21 1.46 6.17 -18.05
N VAL A 22 0.99 4.93 -18.12
CA VAL A 22 -0.36 4.54 -17.69
C VAL A 22 -0.53 4.72 -16.17
N TRP A 23 0.53 4.49 -15.40
CA TRP A 23 0.51 4.58 -13.93
C TRP A 23 1.30 5.77 -13.40
N LEU A 24 2.25 6.31 -14.16
CA LEU A 24 3.09 7.43 -13.75
C LEU A 24 3.00 8.59 -14.76
N ASP A 25 1.96 9.42 -14.62
CA ASP A 25 1.80 10.64 -15.42
C ASP A 25 1.45 11.86 -14.54
N GLN A 26 1.13 12.99 -15.17
CA GLN A 26 0.74 14.22 -14.48
C GLN A 26 -0.60 14.09 -13.71
N LYS A 27 -1.50 13.18 -14.09
CA LYS A 27 -2.82 13.01 -13.47
C LYS A 27 -2.77 12.15 -12.20
N CYS A 28 -1.93 11.11 -12.17
CA CYS A 28 -1.85 10.17 -11.05
C CYS A 28 -0.50 10.16 -10.32
N GLY A 29 0.52 10.85 -10.83
CA GLY A 29 1.86 10.91 -10.24
C GLY A 29 1.90 11.43 -8.80
N TRP A 30 0.89 12.22 -8.38
CA TRP A 30 0.77 12.74 -7.02
C TRP A 30 0.64 11.65 -5.95
N ILE A 31 0.23 10.42 -6.31
CA ILE A 31 0.04 9.31 -5.37
C ILE A 31 1.40 8.84 -4.80
N TYR A 32 2.45 8.80 -5.63
CA TYR A 32 3.70 8.12 -5.32
C TYR A 32 4.47 8.73 -4.14
N PRO A 33 4.61 10.05 -3.98
CA PRO A 33 5.24 10.62 -2.79
C PRO A 33 4.58 10.15 -1.48
N HIS A 34 3.25 10.01 -1.46
CA HIS A 34 2.53 9.51 -0.30
C HIS A 34 2.76 8.01 -0.08
N LEU A 35 2.77 7.21 -1.15
CA LEU A 35 3.09 5.78 -1.06
C LEU A 35 4.52 5.54 -0.57
N PHE A 36 5.49 6.30 -1.08
CA PHE A 36 6.89 6.20 -0.61
C PHE A 36 6.98 6.55 0.87
N THR A 37 6.35 7.64 1.31
CA THR A 37 6.32 8.04 2.72
C THR A 37 5.67 6.96 3.60
N ALA A 38 4.53 6.42 3.18
CA ALA A 38 3.83 5.37 3.91
C ALA A 38 4.65 4.07 3.98
N ASN A 39 5.27 3.66 2.88
CA ASN A 39 6.11 2.48 2.80
C ASN A 39 7.36 2.60 3.69
N THR A 40 8.04 3.73 3.65
CA THR A 40 9.17 4.02 4.55
C THR A 40 8.72 3.96 6.01
N ARG A 41 7.57 4.58 6.34
CA ARG A 41 7.03 4.57 7.71
C ARG A 41 6.68 3.16 8.16
N MET A 42 6.06 2.34 7.30
CA MET A 42 5.75 0.94 7.60
C MET A 42 7.02 0.16 7.97
N GLY A 43 8.09 0.32 7.17
CA GLY A 43 9.38 -0.30 7.45
C GLY A 43 9.99 0.16 8.78
N THR A 44 9.92 1.45 9.10
CA THR A 44 10.39 1.97 10.40
C THR A 44 9.61 1.36 11.57
N LEU A 45 8.28 1.30 11.47
CA LEU A 45 7.42 0.72 12.51
C LEU A 45 7.67 -0.77 12.70
N ALA A 46 7.81 -1.51 11.59
CA ALA A 46 8.13 -2.92 11.59
C ALA A 46 9.47 -3.17 12.30
N LYS A 47 10.53 -2.45 11.91
CA LYS A 47 11.87 -2.56 12.52
C LYS A 47 11.87 -2.20 14.00
N LEU A 48 11.16 -1.15 14.40
CA LEU A 48 11.07 -0.70 15.79
C LEU A 48 10.47 -1.77 16.71
N ARG A 49 9.52 -2.57 16.21
CA ARG A 49 8.92 -3.67 16.98
C ARG A 49 9.70 -4.98 16.83
N GLY A 50 10.15 -5.30 15.62
CA GLY A 50 10.97 -6.46 15.32
C GLY A 50 10.39 -7.74 15.94
N GLN A 51 11.26 -8.56 16.54
CA GLN A 51 10.87 -9.79 17.22
C GLN A 51 10.13 -9.56 18.55
N LYS A 52 10.04 -8.31 19.04
CA LYS A 52 9.43 -7.97 20.34
C LYS A 52 7.97 -7.51 20.22
N ALA A 53 7.34 -7.68 19.06
CA ALA A 53 5.94 -7.32 18.87
C ALA A 53 5.03 -8.10 19.81
N THR A 54 4.19 -7.38 20.57
CA THR A 54 3.09 -8.00 21.33
C THR A 54 1.98 -8.44 20.39
N ALA A 55 1.06 -9.30 20.85
CA ALA A 55 -0.12 -9.68 20.05
C ALA A 55 -0.96 -8.47 19.59
N ASN A 56 -1.02 -7.41 20.41
CA ASN A 56 -1.69 -6.17 20.03
C ASN A 56 -0.90 -5.39 18.97
N ASP A 57 0.43 -5.33 19.08
CA ASP A 57 1.27 -4.74 18.05
C ASP A 57 1.09 -5.48 16.71
N GLU A 58 1.06 -6.81 16.73
CA GLU A 58 0.84 -7.61 15.52
C GLU A 58 -0.50 -7.31 14.85
N ARG A 59 -1.58 -7.18 15.63
CA ARG A 59 -2.91 -6.85 15.11
C ARG A 59 -2.89 -5.50 14.37
N ILE A 60 -2.28 -4.48 14.98
CA ILE A 60 -2.23 -3.12 14.41
C ILE A 60 -1.32 -3.07 13.19
N LEU A 61 -0.12 -3.65 13.28
CA LEU A 61 0.83 -3.72 12.17
C LEU A 61 0.26 -4.50 10.98
N ARG A 62 -0.56 -5.52 11.24
CA ARG A 62 -1.29 -6.24 10.20
C ARG A 62 -2.29 -5.34 9.48
N GLN A 63 -3.08 -4.56 10.22
CA GLN A 63 -4.00 -3.61 9.57
C GLN A 63 -3.25 -2.52 8.80
N LEU A 64 -2.14 -1.99 9.35
CA LEU A 64 -1.27 -1.04 8.63
C LEU A 64 -0.75 -1.63 7.32
N ALA A 65 -0.30 -2.89 7.32
CA ALA A 65 0.13 -3.57 6.10
C ALA A 65 -1.01 -3.66 5.07
N ARG A 66 -2.25 -3.96 5.49
CA ARG A 66 -3.42 -3.98 4.59
C ARG A 66 -3.69 -2.63 3.97
N GLU A 67 -3.76 -1.56 4.77
CA GLU A 67 -4.01 -0.22 4.25
C GLU A 67 -2.95 0.20 3.24
N LEU A 68 -1.68 -0.12 3.50
CA LEU A 68 -0.59 0.16 2.58
C LEU A 68 -0.70 -0.65 1.28
N LEU A 69 -0.93 -1.96 1.37
CA LEU A 69 -1.09 -2.83 0.19
C LEU A 69 -2.29 -2.40 -0.66
N LEU A 70 -3.40 -2.04 -0.02
CA LEU A 70 -4.58 -1.55 -0.71
C LEU A 70 -4.31 -0.20 -1.38
N ALA A 71 -3.62 0.72 -0.72
CA ALA A 71 -3.21 1.99 -1.32
C ALA A 71 -2.25 1.81 -2.51
N GLN A 72 -1.44 0.74 -2.51
CA GLN A 72 -0.46 0.42 -3.56
C GLN A 72 -1.07 -0.25 -4.81
N SER A 73 -2.37 -0.53 -4.85
CA SER A 73 -2.98 -1.09 -6.07
C SER A 73 -2.78 -0.15 -7.26
N SER A 74 -2.26 -0.71 -8.35
CA SER A 74 -2.05 0.00 -9.61
C SER A 74 -3.37 0.39 -10.29
N ASP A 75 -4.49 -0.24 -9.91
CA ASP A 75 -5.82 0.11 -10.40
C ASP A 75 -6.17 1.57 -10.11
N TRP A 76 -5.71 2.13 -8.98
CA TRP A 76 -6.03 3.53 -8.65
C TRP A 76 -5.43 4.50 -9.65
N ALA A 77 -4.14 4.34 -9.95
CA ALA A 77 -3.47 5.17 -10.95
C ALA A 77 -4.08 4.95 -12.34
N PHE A 78 -4.37 3.70 -12.70
CA PHE A 78 -5.00 3.34 -13.97
C PHE A 78 -6.38 4.01 -14.16
N LEU A 79 -7.26 3.93 -13.16
CA LEU A 79 -8.62 4.49 -13.21
C LEU A 79 -8.59 6.04 -13.22
N ILE A 80 -7.63 6.66 -12.54
CA ILE A 80 -7.43 8.12 -12.56
C ILE A 80 -6.91 8.58 -13.92
N ARG A 81 -5.92 7.87 -14.48
CA ARG A 81 -5.29 8.19 -15.77
C ARG A 81 -6.29 8.18 -16.92
N ASN A 82 -7.14 7.15 -16.94
CA ASN A 82 -8.13 6.89 -17.99
C ASN A 82 -9.47 7.59 -17.76
N ASP A 83 -9.65 8.27 -16.63
CA ASP A 83 -10.89 8.99 -16.27
C ASP A 83 -12.16 8.13 -16.22
N THR A 84 -12.02 6.81 -16.06
CA THR A 84 -13.15 5.87 -16.05
C THR A 84 -13.87 5.84 -14.71
N ALA A 85 -13.13 6.00 -13.61
CA ALA A 85 -13.67 6.06 -12.25
C ALA A 85 -12.81 6.97 -11.36
N LYS A 86 -12.34 8.10 -11.92
CA LYS A 86 -11.36 8.98 -11.29
C LYS A 86 -11.71 9.38 -9.85
N ASN A 87 -12.90 9.93 -9.62
CA ASN A 87 -13.30 10.40 -8.29
C ASN A 87 -13.33 9.27 -7.26
N TYR A 88 -13.79 8.09 -7.69
CA TYR A 88 -13.80 6.89 -6.85
C TYR A 88 -12.38 6.43 -6.52
N ALA A 89 -11.52 6.29 -7.52
CA ALA A 89 -10.13 5.86 -7.35
C ALA A 89 -9.33 6.85 -6.49
N THR A 90 -9.47 8.15 -6.73
CA THR A 90 -8.88 9.21 -5.88
C THR A 90 -9.35 9.06 -4.44
N LYS A 91 -10.65 8.89 -4.20
CA LYS A 91 -11.17 8.69 -2.84
C LYS A 91 -10.59 7.42 -2.20
N ARG A 92 -10.52 6.30 -2.93
CA ARG A 92 -10.03 5.02 -2.40
C ARG A 92 -8.58 5.11 -1.94
N VAL A 93 -7.68 5.61 -2.79
CA VAL A 93 -6.26 5.71 -2.43
C VAL A 93 -6.04 6.71 -1.28
N THR A 94 -6.76 7.84 -1.29
CA THR A 94 -6.69 8.83 -0.20
C THR A 94 -7.22 8.27 1.13
N ASP A 95 -8.33 7.53 1.10
CA ASP A 95 -8.91 6.92 2.31
C ASP A 95 -7.94 5.89 2.93
N HIS A 96 -7.36 4.99 2.12
CA HIS A 96 -6.38 4.01 2.60
C HIS A 96 -5.12 4.68 3.18
N LEU A 97 -4.56 5.66 2.48
CA LEU A 97 -3.42 6.45 2.97
C LEU A 97 -3.75 7.19 4.28
N SER A 98 -4.97 7.71 4.42
CA SER A 98 -5.41 8.42 5.62
C SER A 98 -5.60 7.47 6.80
N ARG A 99 -6.21 6.29 6.58
CA ARG A 99 -6.32 5.24 7.61
C ARG A 99 -4.95 4.76 8.05
N PHE A 100 -4.06 4.49 7.10
CA PHE A 100 -2.66 4.14 7.38
C PHE A 100 -1.99 5.20 8.24
N ALA A 101 -2.02 6.47 7.82
CA ALA A 101 -1.35 7.56 8.52
C ALA A 101 -1.88 7.74 9.96
N LYS A 102 -3.22 7.66 10.14
CA LYS A 102 -3.86 7.77 11.45
C LYS A 102 -3.50 6.61 12.36
N LEU A 103 -3.59 5.36 11.88
CA LEU A 103 -3.22 4.18 12.67
C LEU A 103 -1.73 4.20 13.03
N ALA A 104 -0.87 4.62 12.10
CA ALA A 104 0.58 4.70 12.31
C ALA A 104 0.93 5.73 13.40
N ASP A 105 0.31 6.92 13.36
CA ASP A 105 0.50 7.94 14.39
C ASP A 105 0.00 7.49 15.77
N GLN A 106 -1.18 6.86 15.82
CA GLN A 106 -1.70 6.31 17.07
C GLN A 106 -0.83 5.18 17.62
N PHE A 107 -0.26 4.35 16.74
CA PHE A 107 0.63 3.26 17.10
C PHE A 107 1.95 3.77 17.68
N ASP A 108 2.54 4.79 17.06
CA ASP A 108 3.73 5.49 17.55
C ASP A 108 3.50 6.06 18.95
N ARG A 109 2.35 6.70 19.16
CA ARG A 109 1.95 7.30 20.45
C ARG A 109 1.49 6.28 21.49
N ARG A 110 1.46 4.98 21.17
CA ARG A 110 0.94 3.90 22.03
C ARG A 110 -0.50 4.13 22.49
N LYS A 111 -1.31 4.87 21.72
CA LYS A 111 -2.69 5.24 22.05
C LYS A 111 -3.60 5.00 20.86
N VAL A 112 -3.75 3.71 20.52
CA VAL A 112 -4.62 3.28 19.43
C VAL A 112 -6.08 3.33 19.82
N ASP A 113 -6.86 4.00 18.99
CA ASP A 113 -8.31 4.00 19.05
C ASP A 113 -8.82 2.63 18.59
N ARG A 114 -9.34 1.85 19.53
CA ARG A 114 -9.77 0.46 19.29
C ARG A 114 -10.99 0.38 18.39
N ASP A 115 -11.89 1.36 18.47
CA ASP A 115 -13.11 1.38 17.67
C ASP A 115 -12.76 1.73 16.23
N PHE A 116 -11.87 2.70 16.03
CA PHE A 116 -11.35 3.02 14.71
C PHE A 116 -10.59 1.84 14.09
N LEU A 117 -9.73 1.16 14.84
CA LEU A 117 -9.04 -0.05 14.37
C LEU A 117 -10.05 -1.13 13.94
N ALA A 118 -11.06 -1.40 14.77
CA ALA A 118 -12.07 -2.40 14.45
C ALA A 118 -12.90 -2.04 13.21
N GLN A 119 -13.20 -0.76 13.01
CA GLN A 119 -13.87 -0.28 11.79
C GLN A 119 -13.00 -0.53 10.54
N CYS A 120 -11.70 -0.19 10.60
CA CYS A 120 -10.77 -0.48 9.51
C CYS A 120 -10.68 -1.99 9.24
N GLU A 121 -10.57 -2.82 10.29
CA GLU A 121 -10.51 -4.28 10.16
C GLU A 121 -11.80 -4.88 9.58
N ALA A 122 -12.97 -4.30 9.86
CA ALA A 122 -14.23 -4.73 9.30
C ALA A 122 -14.37 -4.33 7.81
N GLN A 123 -13.92 -3.12 7.46
CA GLN A 123 -14.02 -2.59 6.11
C GLN A 123 -12.95 -3.17 5.16
N ASP A 124 -11.71 -3.21 5.62
CA ASP A 124 -10.50 -3.52 4.85
C ASP A 124 -9.88 -4.82 5.39
N ASN A 125 -10.64 -5.92 5.23
CA ASN A 125 -10.39 -7.22 5.87
C ASN A 125 -9.63 -8.25 5.00
N LEU A 126 -9.15 -7.83 3.82
CA LEU A 126 -8.38 -8.70 2.92
C LEU A 126 -7.07 -9.16 3.57
N PHE A 127 -6.60 -10.35 3.22
CA PHE A 127 -5.38 -10.94 3.78
C PHE A 127 -5.43 -11.03 5.33
N PRO A 128 -6.30 -11.89 5.89
CA PRO A 128 -6.49 -12.00 7.34
C PRO A 128 -5.19 -12.31 8.09
N ASN A 129 -4.22 -12.94 7.40
CA ASN A 129 -2.94 -13.36 7.94
C ASN A 129 -1.74 -12.66 7.26
N VAL A 130 -1.92 -11.46 6.69
CA VAL A 130 -0.78 -10.74 6.09
C VAL A 130 0.37 -10.62 7.08
N ASP A 131 1.56 -11.04 6.66
CA ASP A 131 2.75 -10.96 7.50
C ASP A 131 3.41 -9.60 7.31
N TRP A 132 3.21 -8.72 8.28
CA TRP A 132 3.84 -7.40 8.28
C TRP A 132 5.38 -7.47 8.39
N ARG A 133 5.95 -8.63 8.72
CA ARG A 133 7.41 -8.82 8.81
C ARG A 133 8.12 -8.76 7.47
N HIS A 134 7.40 -8.83 6.35
CA HIS A 134 7.98 -8.56 5.03
C HIS A 134 8.51 -7.12 4.88
N PHE A 135 8.15 -6.23 5.81
CA PHE A 135 8.64 -4.85 5.88
C PHE A 135 9.85 -4.67 6.84
N LEU A 136 10.39 -5.75 7.43
CA LEU A 136 11.60 -5.69 8.27
C LEU A 136 12.87 -5.39 7.48
#